data_AF-A0A8T7LUT0-F1
#
_entry.id   AF-A0A8T7LUT0-F1
#
_cell.length_a   1.000
_cell.length_b   1.000
_cell.length_c   1.000
_cell.angle_alpha   90.00
_cell.angle_beta   90.00
_cell.angle_gamma   90.00
#
_symmetry.space_group_name_H-M   'P 1'
#
loop_
_entity.id
_entity.type
_entity.pdbx_description
1 polymer ?
#
loop_
_entity_poly.entity_id
_entity_poly.type
_entity_poly.pdbx_seq_one_letter_code
_entity_poly.pdbx_strand_id
1 'polypeptide(L)'
;MINTTQNFYEHLRSRFGITNTRLNEFLHIERNRLFFNDIDLTHLSHEWGSPLEVGYNPIISTQISKMQGYFARAFHNNRYQGNFTYCYASKAAQYEDLIRTALTSGAHYETSSPMDIMMARLHWKAGNLPSDRVILCNGFKTQQYVDNIANLKREGFKNIIPIIESFDEIETLKRTGLNYEVGIRLRVDKSILPDGDFSKVTSRFGIPRHELDKVAAAINQTPGLTPVMFHAMIDTQCVDRQDWVKALLLSFRNYCELRLTYPTMRAFNFGGGMPVPYSLDFQFDYQAFANELTAGIMEMCAQYEIPHPDIYGEFGRYTAAAYGFDLYKVELVKSSHKSDVSWYVINGSLMSSLPDTWALKQQFIILPLTHFDRPVRKVWLSGMTCDSDDVYKSGEEDDAVMLPELHPGEHLTIGVFMTGAYQDMLSGIGGVHHCLLPEPSELVIEESPVTGAYEYRCTAPSQSLKTMASLLGYHKYLPLLEEKVHVAPQPTTVNSGKTRENSIFSFGKLQKARRRVLSLVANSLLN
;
A
#
# COMPACT_ATOMS: atom_id res chain seq x y z
N MET A 1 3.16 -23.66 34.04
CA MET A 1 1.81 -24.23 33.86
C MET A 1 0.97 -23.22 33.11
N ILE A 2 0.93 -23.33 31.77
CA ILE A 2 0.06 -22.50 30.93
C ILE A 2 -1.35 -23.07 31.09
N ASN A 3 -2.29 -22.23 31.47
CA ASN A 3 -3.68 -22.60 31.73
C ASN A 3 -4.27 -23.25 30.47
N THR A 4 -4.75 -24.48 30.58
CA THR A 4 -5.42 -25.19 29.50
C THR A 4 -6.72 -24.46 29.13
N THR A 5 -6.93 -24.29 27.82
CA THR A 5 -8.17 -23.89 27.12
C THR A 5 -8.48 -22.39 26.94
N GLN A 6 -7.48 -21.53 26.75
CA GLN A 6 -7.76 -20.20 26.19
C GLN A 6 -8.37 -20.34 24.78
N ASN A 7 -9.52 -19.73 24.51
CA ASN A 7 -10.08 -19.67 23.15
C ASN A 7 -9.54 -18.49 22.33
N PHE A 8 -9.86 -18.41 21.03
CA PHE A 8 -9.28 -17.39 20.16
C PHE A 8 -9.74 -15.97 20.53
N TYR A 9 -10.99 -15.76 20.97
CA TYR A 9 -11.41 -14.46 21.51
C TYR A 9 -10.59 -14.03 22.71
N GLU A 10 -10.33 -14.95 23.63
CA GLU A 10 -9.52 -14.67 24.80
C GLU A 10 -8.07 -14.39 24.41
N HIS A 11 -7.54 -15.08 23.40
CA HIS A 11 -6.20 -14.81 22.85
C HIS A 11 -6.11 -13.40 22.28
N LEU A 12 -7.09 -12.99 21.46
CA LEU A 12 -7.16 -11.63 20.93
C LEU A 12 -7.19 -10.58 22.06
N ARG A 13 -7.94 -10.86 23.12
CA ARG A 13 -8.04 -10.00 24.30
C ARG A 13 -6.72 -9.90 25.07
N SER A 14 -6.07 -11.03 25.33
CA SER A 14 -4.84 -11.05 26.12
C SER A 14 -3.63 -10.51 25.36
N ARG A 15 -3.53 -10.81 24.05
CA ARG A 15 -2.36 -10.46 23.23
C ARG A 15 -2.44 -9.05 22.65
N PHE A 16 -3.64 -8.61 22.24
CA PHE A 16 -3.83 -7.34 21.54
C PHE A 16 -4.74 -6.36 22.28
N GLY A 17 -5.25 -6.72 23.46
CA GLY A 17 -6.15 -5.85 24.24
C GLY A 17 -7.55 -5.69 23.61
N ILE A 18 -7.91 -6.51 22.63
CA ILE A 18 -9.18 -6.41 21.90
C ILE A 18 -10.30 -7.00 22.75
N THR A 19 -11.21 -6.14 23.22
CA THR A 19 -12.31 -6.52 24.12
C THR A 19 -13.69 -6.53 23.46
N ASN A 20 -13.78 -6.03 22.24
CA ASN A 20 -15.02 -5.96 21.47
C ASN A 20 -14.89 -6.80 20.18
N THR A 21 -15.94 -6.80 19.36
CA THR A 21 -15.96 -7.51 18.09
C THR A 21 -15.15 -6.86 16.98
N ARG A 22 -14.70 -5.61 17.15
CA ARG A 22 -13.96 -4.86 16.12
C ARG A 22 -12.46 -5.03 16.34
N LEU A 23 -11.79 -5.69 15.40
CA LEU A 23 -10.37 -6.02 15.51
C LEU A 23 -9.50 -4.82 15.12
N ASN A 24 -9.87 -4.14 14.04
CA ASN A 24 -9.26 -2.88 13.63
C ASN A 24 -10.27 -2.05 12.80
N GLU A 25 -9.78 -1.13 11.98
CA GLU A 25 -10.63 -0.30 11.14
C GLU A 25 -11.53 -1.10 10.19
N PHE A 26 -11.00 -2.14 9.55
CA PHE A 26 -11.63 -2.89 8.47
C PHE A 26 -11.93 -4.34 8.85
N LEU A 27 -11.39 -4.89 9.93
CA LEU A 27 -11.66 -6.25 10.40
C LEU A 27 -12.57 -6.25 11.61
N HIS A 28 -13.61 -7.09 11.58
CA HIS A 28 -14.45 -7.34 12.75
C HIS A 28 -15.04 -8.75 12.72
N ILE A 29 -15.47 -9.23 13.89
CA ILE A 29 -16.06 -10.54 14.08
C ILE A 29 -17.56 -10.37 14.36
N GLU A 30 -18.40 -10.97 13.54
CA GLU A 30 -19.84 -11.07 13.82
C GLU A 30 -20.28 -12.54 13.74
N ARG A 31 -21.00 -13.00 14.76
CA ARG A 31 -21.55 -14.37 14.83
C ARG A 31 -20.48 -15.43 14.54
N ASN A 32 -19.31 -15.31 15.18
CA ASN A 32 -18.19 -16.22 15.03
C ASN A 32 -17.61 -16.32 13.60
N ARG A 33 -17.80 -15.28 12.78
CA ARG A 33 -17.26 -15.16 11.43
C ARG A 33 -16.50 -13.85 11.25
N LEU A 34 -15.42 -13.90 10.49
CA LEU A 34 -14.61 -12.73 10.17
C LEU A 34 -15.20 -11.96 9.00
N PHE A 35 -15.26 -10.64 9.16
CA PHE A 35 -15.67 -9.70 8.14
C PHE A 35 -14.54 -8.74 7.80
N PHE A 36 -14.39 -8.45 6.50
CA PHE A 36 -13.59 -7.33 6.00
C PHE A 36 -14.53 -6.23 5.49
N ASN A 37 -14.58 -5.10 6.19
CA ASN A 37 -15.65 -4.12 6.10
C ASN A 37 -17.01 -4.85 6.15
N ASP A 38 -17.83 -4.73 5.11
CA ASP A 38 -19.16 -5.34 5.08
C ASP A 38 -19.15 -6.75 4.41
N ILE A 39 -17.98 -7.33 4.13
CA ILE A 39 -17.83 -8.60 3.41
C ILE A 39 -17.64 -9.78 4.38
N ASP A 40 -18.57 -10.75 4.36
CA ASP A 40 -18.44 -12.03 5.06
C ASP A 40 -17.38 -12.90 4.35
N LEU A 41 -16.20 -13.03 4.94
CA LEU A 41 -15.09 -13.74 4.31
C LEU A 41 -15.34 -15.25 4.23
N THR A 42 -16.16 -15.81 5.11
CA THR A 42 -16.54 -17.23 5.04
C THR A 42 -17.41 -17.49 3.81
N HIS A 43 -18.36 -16.58 3.54
CA HIS A 43 -19.16 -16.64 2.33
C HIS A 43 -18.30 -16.48 1.08
N LEU A 44 -17.40 -15.49 1.09
CA LEU A 44 -16.50 -15.20 -0.03
C LEU A 44 -15.64 -16.43 -0.38
N SER A 45 -15.01 -17.05 0.63
CA SER A 45 -14.20 -18.27 0.45
C SER A 45 -15.03 -19.47 -0.03
N HIS A 46 -16.28 -19.62 0.42
CA HIS A 46 -17.15 -20.69 -0.06
C HIS A 46 -17.59 -20.46 -1.52
N GLU A 47 -17.88 -19.21 -1.88
CA GLU A 47 -18.33 -18.86 -3.24
C GLU A 47 -17.19 -18.96 -4.24
N TRP A 48 -16.00 -18.45 -3.92
CA TRP A 48 -14.86 -18.32 -4.85
C TRP A 48 -13.75 -19.36 -4.67
N GLY A 49 -13.79 -20.13 -3.58
CA GLY A 49 -12.75 -21.08 -3.23
C GLY A 49 -11.52 -20.42 -2.59
N SER A 50 -10.47 -21.23 -2.43
CA SER A 50 -9.13 -20.80 -2.03
C SER A 50 -8.09 -21.73 -2.68
N PRO A 51 -6.82 -21.32 -2.88
CA PRO A 51 -6.27 -20.02 -2.54
C PRO A 51 -6.92 -18.90 -3.37
N LEU A 52 -7.19 -17.78 -2.74
CA LEU A 52 -7.86 -16.63 -3.36
C LEU A 52 -7.16 -15.36 -2.91
N GLU A 53 -6.68 -14.59 -3.87
CA GLU A 53 -6.21 -13.23 -3.66
C GLU A 53 -7.37 -12.26 -3.88
N VAL A 54 -7.52 -11.28 -3.00
CA VAL A 54 -8.63 -10.33 -3.06
C VAL A 54 -8.12 -8.89 -3.01
N GLY A 55 -8.46 -8.12 -4.04
CA GLY A 55 -8.30 -6.67 -4.08
C GLY A 55 -9.60 -5.95 -3.72
N TYR A 56 -9.60 -5.12 -2.69
CA TYR A 56 -10.79 -4.38 -2.23
C TYR A 56 -10.63 -2.87 -2.49
N ASN A 57 -11.14 -2.38 -3.63
CA ASN A 57 -10.95 -0.99 -4.06
C ASN A 57 -11.51 0.10 -3.11
N PRO A 58 -12.67 -0.07 -2.43
CA PRO A 58 -13.24 1.01 -1.62
C PRO A 58 -12.33 1.50 -0.46
N ILE A 59 -11.40 0.67 0.02
CA ILE A 59 -10.46 1.09 1.07
C ILE A 59 -9.46 2.14 0.58
N ILE A 60 -9.08 2.12 -0.70
CA ILE A 60 -8.17 3.09 -1.32
C ILE A 60 -8.75 4.50 -1.20
N SER A 61 -10.00 4.65 -1.63
CA SER A 61 -10.74 5.93 -1.57
C SER A 61 -10.83 6.43 -0.12
N THR A 62 -11.08 5.51 0.83
CA THR A 62 -11.16 5.82 2.25
C THR A 62 -9.83 6.32 2.81
N GLN A 63 -8.72 5.65 2.50
CA GLN A 63 -7.39 6.02 2.97
C GLN A 63 -6.93 7.38 2.43
N ILE A 64 -7.15 7.65 1.14
CA ILE A 64 -6.83 8.94 0.52
C ILE A 64 -7.62 10.06 1.18
N SER A 65 -8.94 9.89 1.32
CA SER A 65 -9.82 10.89 1.93
C SER A 65 -9.44 11.18 3.39
N LYS A 66 -9.07 10.14 4.15
CA LYS A 66 -8.61 10.29 5.54
C LYS A 66 -7.34 11.11 5.64
N MET A 67 -6.32 10.78 4.84
CA MET A 67 -5.05 11.49 4.87
C MET A 67 -5.19 12.94 4.46
N GLN A 68 -5.93 13.21 3.38
CA GLN A 68 -6.30 14.57 2.99
C GLN A 68 -7.03 15.28 4.12
N GLY A 69 -7.95 14.61 4.82
CA GLY A 69 -8.64 15.15 5.99
C GLY A 69 -7.73 15.47 7.18
N TYR A 70 -6.71 14.64 7.46
CA TYR A 70 -5.74 14.89 8.53
C TYR A 70 -4.95 16.17 8.27
N PHE A 71 -4.40 16.33 7.05
CA PHE A 71 -3.68 17.53 6.65
C PHE A 71 -4.57 18.75 6.50
N ALA A 72 -5.79 18.62 5.97
CA ALA A 72 -6.74 19.73 5.89
C ALA A 72 -7.08 20.30 7.29
N ARG A 73 -7.29 19.44 8.28
CA ARG A 73 -7.50 19.89 9.67
C ARG A 73 -6.24 20.50 10.28
N ALA A 74 -5.08 19.90 10.05
CA ALA A 74 -3.81 20.45 10.52
C ALA A 74 -3.56 21.85 9.94
N PHE A 75 -3.81 22.03 8.64
CA PHE A 75 -3.62 23.29 7.93
C PHE A 75 -4.60 24.34 8.41
N HIS A 76 -5.88 23.98 8.57
CA HIS A 76 -6.89 24.89 9.12
C HIS A 76 -6.54 25.36 10.53
N ASN A 77 -6.21 24.43 11.43
CA ASN A 77 -5.92 24.74 12.83
C ASN A 77 -4.68 25.63 12.98
N ASN A 78 -3.69 25.46 12.09
CA ASN A 78 -2.46 26.25 12.12
C ASN A 78 -2.51 27.46 11.17
N ARG A 79 -3.61 27.70 10.43
CA ARG A 79 -3.70 28.75 9.39
C ARG A 79 -2.58 28.67 8.35
N TYR A 80 -2.24 27.43 7.97
CA TYR A 80 -1.22 27.16 6.97
C TYR A 80 -1.66 27.69 5.59
N GLN A 81 -0.77 28.36 4.86
CA GLN A 81 -1.09 29.04 3.59
C GLN A 81 -0.79 28.20 2.33
N GLY A 82 0.00 27.13 2.44
CA GLY A 82 0.27 26.21 1.34
C GLY A 82 -0.80 25.12 1.18
N ASN A 83 -0.68 24.32 0.13
CA ASN A 83 -1.57 23.21 -0.17
C ASN A 83 -0.97 21.86 0.22
N PHE A 84 -1.82 20.86 0.47
CA PHE A 84 -1.40 19.49 0.66
C PHE A 84 -1.72 18.66 -0.59
N THR A 85 -0.71 17.98 -1.13
CA THR A 85 -0.83 17.11 -2.29
C THR A 85 -0.51 15.67 -1.92
N TYR A 86 -1.49 14.79 -2.13
CA TYR A 86 -1.35 13.35 -1.95
C TYR A 86 -0.92 12.72 -3.28
N CYS A 87 0.28 12.13 -3.33
CA CYS A 87 0.77 11.38 -4.49
C CYS A 87 0.72 9.88 -4.20
N TYR A 88 0.12 9.09 -5.09
CA TYR A 88 0.22 7.64 -5.03
C TYR A 88 1.56 7.20 -5.65
N ALA A 89 2.39 6.51 -4.85
CA ALA A 89 3.65 5.93 -5.29
C ALA A 89 3.41 4.52 -5.83
N SER A 90 3.32 4.41 -7.15
CA SER A 90 2.86 3.21 -7.86
C SER A 90 3.76 2.00 -7.65
N LYS A 91 5.05 2.19 -7.33
CA LYS A 91 6.00 1.09 -7.02
C LYS A 91 5.52 0.13 -5.94
N ALA A 92 4.56 0.54 -5.10
CA ALA A 92 3.96 -0.32 -4.10
C ALA A 92 2.97 -1.33 -4.71
N ALA A 93 2.22 -0.96 -5.75
CA ALA A 93 1.34 -1.84 -6.51
C ALA A 93 0.89 -1.17 -7.81
N GLN A 94 0.97 -1.88 -8.93
CA GLN A 94 0.75 -1.30 -10.26
C GLN A 94 -0.52 -1.82 -10.95
N TYR A 95 -1.45 -2.40 -10.19
CA TYR A 95 -2.75 -2.85 -10.69
C TYR A 95 -3.57 -1.69 -11.25
N GLU A 96 -4.20 -1.91 -12.41
CA GLU A 96 -4.97 -0.87 -13.12
C GLU A 96 -6.09 -0.31 -12.25
N ASP A 97 -6.84 -1.20 -11.59
CA ASP A 97 -8.04 -0.84 -10.86
C ASP A 97 -7.67 -0.12 -9.55
N LEU A 98 -6.57 -0.50 -8.91
CA LEU A 98 -5.99 0.21 -7.77
C LEU A 98 -5.58 1.63 -8.18
N ILE A 99 -4.75 1.76 -9.23
CA ILE A 99 -4.28 3.08 -9.69
C ILE A 99 -5.46 3.95 -10.12
N ARG A 100 -6.39 3.42 -10.91
CA ARG A 100 -7.61 4.14 -11.32
C ARG A 100 -8.40 4.60 -10.11
N THR A 101 -8.59 3.75 -9.11
CA THR A 101 -9.31 4.12 -7.88
C THR A 101 -8.57 5.23 -7.12
N ALA A 102 -7.24 5.14 -7.01
CA ALA A 102 -6.44 6.18 -6.35
C ALA A 102 -6.55 7.54 -7.07
N LEU A 103 -6.40 7.55 -8.39
CA LEU A 103 -6.44 8.78 -9.20
C LEU A 103 -7.83 9.43 -9.22
N THR A 104 -8.89 8.61 -9.37
CA THR A 104 -10.28 9.11 -9.33
C THR A 104 -10.70 9.57 -7.94
N SER A 105 -10.02 9.10 -6.88
CA SER A 105 -10.14 9.62 -5.51
C SER A 105 -9.36 10.91 -5.26
N GLY A 106 -8.70 11.46 -6.28
CA GLY A 106 -7.99 12.73 -6.22
C GLY A 106 -6.49 12.62 -5.90
N ALA A 107 -5.90 11.42 -5.92
CA ALA A 107 -4.46 11.29 -5.84
C ALA A 107 -3.77 11.86 -7.09
N HIS A 108 -2.59 12.42 -6.85
CA HIS A 108 -1.57 12.69 -7.86
C HIS A 108 -0.75 11.41 -8.07
N TYR A 109 0.14 11.39 -9.07
CA TYR A 109 0.86 10.18 -9.43
C TYR A 109 2.36 10.35 -9.21
N GLU A 110 3.02 9.32 -8.69
CA GLU A 110 4.47 9.26 -8.58
C GLU A 110 4.98 8.04 -9.34
N THR A 111 6.01 8.26 -10.16
CA THR A 111 6.61 7.24 -11.01
C THR A 111 8.08 7.06 -10.72
N SER A 112 8.55 5.82 -10.84
CA SER A 112 9.91 5.43 -10.49
C SER A 112 10.70 4.78 -11.64
N SER A 113 10.11 4.62 -12.82
CA SER A 113 10.77 3.93 -13.95
C SER A 113 10.26 4.34 -15.34
N PRO A 114 10.98 3.97 -16.43
CA PRO A 114 10.52 4.21 -17.80
C PRO A 114 9.16 3.59 -18.13
N MET A 115 8.81 2.43 -17.55
CA MET A 115 7.54 1.76 -17.83
C MET A 115 6.39 2.33 -16.99
N ASP A 116 6.70 2.78 -15.78
CA ASP A 116 5.71 3.35 -14.86
C ASP A 116 5.12 4.67 -15.38
N ILE A 117 5.95 5.54 -15.97
CA ILE A 117 5.45 6.75 -16.66
C ILE A 117 4.58 6.42 -17.88
N MET A 118 4.77 5.25 -18.49
CA MET A 118 3.89 4.78 -19.56
C MET A 118 2.53 4.35 -19.01
N MET A 119 2.48 3.76 -17.80
CA MET A 119 1.21 3.49 -17.11
C MET A 119 0.48 4.80 -16.79
N ALA A 120 1.18 5.83 -16.31
CA ALA A 120 0.61 7.16 -16.11
C ALA A 120 -0.02 7.72 -17.40
N ARG A 121 0.68 7.56 -18.53
CA ARG A 121 0.18 7.95 -19.85
C ARG A 121 -1.09 7.19 -20.23
N LEU A 122 -1.16 5.87 -19.98
CA LEU A 122 -2.37 5.08 -20.24
C LEU A 122 -3.56 5.59 -19.42
N HIS A 123 -3.38 5.82 -18.11
CA HIS A 123 -4.42 6.40 -17.27
C HIS A 123 -4.85 7.80 -17.73
N TRP A 124 -3.92 8.63 -18.21
CA TRP A 124 -4.25 9.94 -18.77
C TRP A 124 -5.09 9.82 -20.05
N LYS A 125 -4.68 8.96 -21.00
CA LYS A 125 -5.43 8.74 -22.25
C LYS A 125 -6.81 8.14 -22.01
N ALA A 126 -6.95 7.31 -20.98
CA ALA A 126 -8.23 6.73 -20.55
C ALA A 126 -9.13 7.72 -19.79
N GLY A 127 -8.63 8.91 -19.42
CA GLY A 127 -9.35 9.90 -18.62
C GLY A 127 -9.34 9.65 -17.11
N ASN A 128 -8.61 8.63 -16.64
CA ASN A 128 -8.47 8.27 -15.23
C ASN A 128 -7.49 9.20 -14.49
N LEU A 129 -6.49 9.76 -15.19
CA LEU A 129 -5.56 10.76 -14.67
C LEU A 129 -5.93 12.15 -15.22
N PRO A 130 -6.59 13.03 -14.45
CA PRO A 130 -6.90 14.38 -14.90
C PRO A 130 -5.64 15.22 -15.19
N SER A 131 -5.70 16.09 -16.20
CA SER A 131 -4.55 16.89 -16.67
C SER A 131 -4.09 17.98 -15.68
N ASP A 132 -4.86 18.27 -14.63
CA ASP A 132 -4.48 19.17 -13.54
C ASP A 132 -3.64 18.46 -12.46
N ARG A 133 -3.60 17.12 -12.45
CA ARG A 133 -2.76 16.34 -11.54
C ARG A 133 -1.28 16.48 -11.89
N VAL A 134 -0.45 16.32 -10.87
CA VAL A 134 1.01 16.31 -10.99
C VAL A 134 1.49 14.88 -11.14
N ILE A 135 2.47 14.66 -12.01
CA ILE A 135 3.27 13.44 -12.06
C ILE A 135 4.67 13.75 -11.51
N LEU A 136 5.04 13.12 -10.41
CA LEU A 136 6.41 13.18 -9.87
C LEU A 136 7.24 12.05 -10.47
N CYS A 137 8.42 12.34 -11.02
CA CYS A 137 9.29 11.30 -11.58
C CYS A 137 10.55 11.13 -10.73
N ASN A 138 10.51 10.21 -9.77
CA ASN A 138 11.67 9.78 -8.98
C ASN A 138 12.46 8.68 -9.69
N GLY A 139 13.54 8.24 -9.06
CA GLY A 139 14.44 7.22 -9.57
C GLY A 139 15.45 7.76 -10.57
N PHE A 140 16.42 6.91 -10.89
CA PHE A 140 17.49 7.24 -11.81
C PHE A 140 16.94 7.43 -13.23
N LYS A 141 17.14 8.64 -13.78
CA LYS A 141 16.64 9.01 -15.11
C LYS A 141 17.57 8.52 -16.21
N THR A 142 17.38 7.25 -16.58
CA THR A 142 17.96 6.71 -17.81
C THR A 142 17.47 7.50 -19.03
N GLN A 143 18.19 7.41 -20.15
CA GLN A 143 17.78 8.08 -21.40
C GLN A 143 16.36 7.68 -21.80
N GLN A 144 16.02 6.40 -21.74
CA GLN A 144 14.67 5.90 -22.04
C GLN A 144 13.60 6.54 -21.14
N TYR A 145 13.90 6.72 -19.85
CA TYR A 145 12.95 7.36 -18.93
C TYR A 145 12.71 8.82 -19.32
N VAL A 146 13.80 9.56 -19.59
CA VAL A 146 13.72 10.96 -20.01
C VAL A 146 12.99 11.11 -21.34
N ASP A 147 13.22 10.19 -22.29
CA ASP A 147 12.51 10.18 -23.57
C ASP A 147 11.00 9.97 -23.36
N ASN A 148 10.59 9.04 -22.49
CA ASN A 148 9.18 8.81 -22.17
C ASN A 148 8.54 10.02 -21.47
N ILE A 149 9.25 10.66 -20.53
CA ILE A 149 8.82 11.91 -19.88
C ILE A 149 8.62 13.01 -20.94
N ALA A 150 9.60 13.19 -21.82
CA ALA A 150 9.57 14.21 -22.86
C ALA A 150 8.44 13.96 -23.86
N ASN A 151 8.20 12.70 -24.24
CA ASN A 151 7.11 12.31 -25.14
C ASN A 151 5.74 12.59 -24.52
N LEU A 152 5.52 12.21 -23.27
CA LEU A 152 4.27 12.52 -22.55
C LEU A 152 4.02 14.03 -22.48
N LYS A 153 5.08 14.82 -22.25
CA LYS A 153 4.99 16.29 -22.26
C LYS A 153 4.65 16.85 -23.65
N ARG A 154 5.29 16.35 -24.71
CA ARG A 154 5.00 16.75 -26.10
C ARG A 154 3.59 16.39 -26.53
N GLU A 155 3.04 15.29 -25.99
CA GLU A 155 1.65 14.90 -26.22
C GLU A 155 0.64 15.83 -25.52
N GLY A 156 1.08 16.64 -24.56
CA GLY A 156 0.27 17.69 -23.95
C GLY A 156 0.12 17.62 -22.43
N PHE A 157 0.66 16.60 -21.76
CA PHE A 157 0.62 16.54 -20.30
C PHE A 157 1.67 17.49 -19.68
N LYS A 158 1.22 18.59 -19.07
CA LYS A 158 2.13 19.69 -18.68
C LYS A 158 2.79 19.48 -17.31
N ASN A 159 2.03 18.96 -16.35
CA ASN A 159 2.36 18.95 -14.92
C ASN A 159 3.25 17.76 -14.54
N ILE A 160 4.43 17.68 -15.15
CA ILE A 160 5.44 16.64 -14.85
C ILE A 160 6.62 17.29 -14.15
N ILE A 161 6.98 16.78 -12.97
CA ILE A 161 8.11 17.26 -12.16
C ILE A 161 9.13 16.13 -12.01
N PRO A 162 10.19 16.10 -12.84
CA PRO A 162 11.34 15.23 -12.61
C PRO A 162 12.06 15.59 -11.31
N ILE A 163 12.33 14.60 -10.45
CA ILE A 163 13.04 14.80 -9.19
C ILE A 163 14.52 14.46 -9.38
N ILE A 164 15.40 15.45 -9.43
CA ILE A 164 16.84 15.27 -9.66
C ILE A 164 17.46 14.46 -8.52
N GLU A 165 18.07 13.32 -8.87
CA GLU A 165 18.75 12.43 -7.92
C GLU A 165 20.28 12.38 -8.13
N SER A 166 20.77 12.87 -9.28
CA SER A 166 22.20 12.98 -9.58
C SER A 166 22.47 14.17 -10.50
N PHE A 167 23.70 14.71 -10.45
CA PHE A 167 24.08 15.92 -11.21
C PHE A 167 23.91 15.75 -12.73
N ASP A 168 24.20 14.56 -13.27
CA ASP A 168 24.16 14.28 -14.71
C ASP A 168 22.73 14.33 -15.30
N GLU A 169 21.69 14.21 -14.48
CA GLU A 169 20.29 14.27 -14.94
C GLU A 169 19.92 15.65 -15.48
N ILE A 170 20.59 16.71 -15.04
CA ILE A 170 20.38 18.10 -15.52
C ILE A 170 20.64 18.18 -17.02
N GLU A 171 21.78 17.68 -17.48
CA GLU A 171 22.15 17.72 -18.90
C GLU A 171 21.27 16.77 -19.72
N THR A 172 20.87 15.62 -19.17
CA THR A 172 19.95 14.69 -19.84
C THR A 172 18.57 15.34 -20.09
N LEU A 173 18.01 16.03 -19.09
CA LEU A 173 16.73 16.74 -19.23
C LEU A 173 16.83 17.93 -20.19
N LYS A 174 17.91 18.71 -20.11
CA LYS A 174 18.18 19.85 -20.99
C LYS A 174 18.20 19.44 -22.46
N ARG A 175 18.81 18.29 -22.80
CA ARG A 175 18.86 17.77 -24.18
C ARG A 175 17.49 17.51 -24.81
N THR A 176 16.44 17.38 -24.01
CA THR A 176 15.07 17.20 -24.55
C THR A 176 14.54 18.46 -25.23
N GLY A 177 15.12 19.63 -24.95
CA GLY A 177 14.69 20.94 -25.47
C GLY A 177 13.35 21.43 -24.89
N LEU A 178 12.87 20.83 -23.79
CA LEU A 178 11.60 21.16 -23.15
C LEU A 178 11.81 21.85 -21.81
N ASN A 179 10.80 22.61 -21.39
CA ASN A 179 10.81 23.30 -20.10
C ASN A 179 10.29 22.38 -18.98
N TYR A 180 11.04 22.24 -17.89
CA TYR A 180 10.63 21.49 -16.70
C TYR A 180 10.77 22.32 -15.44
N GLU A 181 9.73 22.23 -14.62
CA GLU A 181 9.90 22.38 -13.20
C GLU A 181 10.51 21.09 -12.65
N VAL A 182 11.51 21.19 -11.79
CA VAL A 182 12.24 20.03 -11.26
C VAL A 182 12.32 20.08 -9.74
N GLY A 183 12.33 18.89 -9.13
CA GLY A 183 12.64 18.72 -7.72
C GLY A 183 14.11 18.37 -7.49
N ILE A 184 14.59 18.53 -6.27
CA ILE A 184 15.92 18.07 -5.83
C ILE A 184 15.72 17.13 -4.65
N ARG A 185 16.20 15.89 -4.77
CA ARG A 185 16.13 14.91 -3.68
C ARG A 185 17.35 14.99 -2.79
N LEU A 186 17.16 15.09 -1.48
CA LEU A 186 18.22 14.96 -0.49
C LEU A 186 18.66 13.50 -0.36
N ARG A 187 19.96 13.26 -0.29
CA ARG A 187 20.52 11.98 0.16
C ARG A 187 20.56 11.97 1.68
N VAL A 188 19.70 11.16 2.28
CA VAL A 188 19.65 10.98 3.73
C VAL A 188 20.90 10.23 4.21
N ASP A 189 21.53 10.76 5.26
CA ASP A 189 22.67 10.17 5.95
C ASP A 189 22.49 10.25 7.47
N LYS A 190 23.51 9.83 8.23
CA LYS A 190 23.48 9.77 9.70
C LYS A 190 23.18 11.12 10.37
N SER A 191 23.41 12.25 9.69
CA SER A 191 23.15 13.58 10.25
C SER A 191 21.66 13.95 10.32
N ILE A 192 20.81 13.19 9.61
CA ILE A 192 19.35 13.44 9.53
C ILE A 192 18.57 12.42 10.36
N LEU A 193 19.17 11.27 10.68
CA LEU A 193 18.57 10.22 11.48
C LEU A 193 18.93 10.42 12.97
N PRO A 194 17.97 10.40 13.91
CA PRO A 194 18.29 10.32 15.34
C PRO A 194 19.00 9.00 15.66
N ASP A 195 19.71 8.94 16.81
CA ASP A 195 20.56 7.81 17.24
C ASP A 195 19.83 6.44 17.12
N GLY A 196 20.04 5.72 16.02
CA GLY A 196 19.39 4.45 15.69
C GLY A 196 20.23 3.61 14.71
N ASP A 197 20.04 2.29 14.75
CA ASP A 197 20.89 1.25 14.12
C ASP A 197 21.30 1.56 12.67
N PHE A 198 22.61 1.71 12.48
CA PHE A 198 23.25 2.29 11.29
C PHE A 198 23.58 1.27 10.19
N SER A 199 23.04 0.05 10.25
CA SER A 199 23.31 -0.98 9.25
C SER A 199 22.76 -0.68 7.85
N LYS A 200 21.90 0.34 7.69
CA LYS A 200 21.22 0.69 6.41
C LYS A 200 21.59 2.05 5.79
N VAL A 201 22.56 2.79 6.34
CA VAL A 201 22.84 4.19 5.94
C VAL A 201 23.78 4.33 4.73
N THR A 202 23.38 3.77 3.59
CA THR A 202 23.99 4.08 2.29
C THR A 202 22.89 4.26 1.24
N SER A 203 22.06 5.31 1.39
CA SER A 203 21.14 5.67 0.30
C SER A 203 21.95 5.97 -0.97
N ARG A 204 21.75 5.16 -2.01
CA ARG A 204 22.30 5.39 -3.36
C ARG A 204 21.61 6.54 -4.10
N PHE A 205 20.49 7.04 -3.59
CA PHE A 205 19.65 8.05 -4.23
C PHE A 205 19.75 9.40 -3.54
N GLY A 206 19.67 10.46 -4.34
CA GLY A 206 19.66 11.84 -3.90
C GLY A 206 21.04 12.50 -3.91
N ILE A 207 21.01 13.82 -3.76
CA ILE A 207 22.16 14.70 -3.73
C ILE A 207 22.71 14.80 -2.30
N PRO A 208 24.02 14.62 -2.08
CA PRO A 208 24.63 14.87 -0.78
C PRO A 208 24.35 16.30 -0.31
N ARG A 209 24.15 16.49 1.00
CA ARG A 209 23.84 17.82 1.57
C ARG A 209 24.78 18.93 1.09
N HIS A 210 26.09 18.68 1.09
CA HIS A 210 27.11 19.66 0.69
C HIS A 210 27.11 20.00 -0.82
N GLU A 211 26.37 19.27 -1.65
CA GLU A 211 26.23 19.53 -3.08
C GLU A 211 24.88 20.17 -3.45
N LEU A 212 23.94 20.33 -2.51
CA LEU A 212 22.60 20.82 -2.80
C LEU A 212 22.62 22.19 -3.49
N ASP A 213 23.36 23.16 -2.96
CA ASP A 213 23.47 24.50 -3.55
C ASP A 213 24.12 24.46 -4.93
N LYS A 214 25.13 23.61 -5.13
CA LYS A 214 25.78 23.42 -6.43
C LYS A 214 24.79 22.88 -7.47
N VAL A 215 23.99 21.88 -7.11
CA VAL A 215 22.96 21.31 -7.99
C VAL A 215 21.85 22.33 -8.27
N ALA A 216 21.36 23.01 -7.23
CA ALA A 216 20.33 24.03 -7.39
C ALA A 216 20.78 25.20 -8.27
N ALA A 217 22.03 25.65 -8.12
CA ALA A 217 22.64 26.66 -8.99
C ALA A 217 22.72 26.17 -10.44
N ALA A 218 23.17 24.93 -10.66
CA ALA A 218 23.28 24.35 -12.00
C ALA A 218 21.91 24.23 -12.69
N ILE A 219 20.86 23.82 -11.96
CA ILE A 219 19.49 23.80 -12.46
C ILE A 219 19.05 25.21 -12.83
N ASN A 220 19.21 26.18 -11.93
CA ASN A 220 18.77 27.56 -12.14
C ASN A 220 19.49 28.27 -13.29
N GLN A 221 20.74 27.88 -13.58
CA GLN A 221 21.52 28.41 -14.71
C GLN A 221 21.24 27.68 -16.03
N THR A 222 20.55 26.53 -16.00
CA THR A 222 20.24 25.75 -17.20
C THR A 222 18.95 26.24 -17.85
N PRO A 223 18.99 26.76 -19.08
CA PRO A 223 17.78 27.18 -19.79
C PRO A 223 16.76 26.05 -19.89
N GLY A 224 15.51 26.36 -19.55
CA GLY A 224 14.40 25.40 -19.56
C GLY A 224 14.22 24.61 -18.27
N LEU A 225 15.11 24.70 -17.28
CA LEU A 225 14.90 24.07 -15.98
C LEU A 225 14.59 25.12 -14.91
N THR A 226 13.78 24.74 -13.92
CA THR A 226 13.44 25.61 -12.78
C THR A 226 13.34 24.76 -11.51
N PRO A 227 14.14 25.04 -10.46
CA PRO A 227 14.03 24.28 -9.21
C PRO A 227 12.79 24.74 -8.44
N VAL A 228 11.87 23.81 -8.14
CA VAL A 228 10.59 24.13 -7.50
C VAL A 228 10.27 23.32 -6.26
N MET A 229 10.93 22.17 -6.08
CA MET A 229 10.58 21.21 -5.04
C MET A 229 11.83 20.66 -4.34
N PHE A 230 11.77 20.57 -3.02
CA PHE A 230 12.73 19.79 -2.23
C PHE A 230 12.08 18.48 -1.81
N HIS A 231 12.77 17.36 -2.04
CA HIS A 231 12.26 16.02 -1.74
C HIS A 231 13.09 15.35 -0.65
N ALA A 232 12.44 14.97 0.46
CA ALA A 232 13.02 14.39 1.66
C ALA A 232 12.43 13.00 1.95
N MET A 233 12.88 11.97 1.23
CA MET A 233 12.52 10.57 1.52
C MET A 233 13.40 10.01 2.64
N ILE A 234 12.85 9.90 3.84
CA ILE A 234 13.58 9.42 5.04
C ILE A 234 13.73 7.91 5.05
N ASP A 235 12.62 7.18 5.11
CA ASP A 235 12.59 5.71 5.15
C ASP A 235 11.18 5.20 4.76
N THR A 236 10.97 3.89 4.83
CA THR A 236 9.68 3.22 4.68
C THR A 236 9.17 2.74 6.05
N GLN A 237 7.85 2.71 6.25
CA GLN A 237 7.23 2.18 7.49
C GLN A 237 7.77 2.86 8.77
N CYS A 238 7.77 4.19 8.81
CA CYS A 238 8.23 5.01 9.94
C CYS A 238 7.23 4.96 11.09
N VAL A 239 7.37 3.98 11.98
CA VAL A 239 6.42 3.72 13.08
C VAL A 239 6.59 4.64 14.29
N ASP A 240 7.80 5.16 14.54
CA ASP A 240 8.02 6.19 15.57
C ASP A 240 7.69 7.57 15.01
N ARG A 241 6.56 8.11 15.48
CA ARG A 241 6.03 9.39 15.03
C ARG A 241 6.94 10.56 15.37
N GLN A 242 7.56 10.59 16.55
CA GLN A 242 8.34 11.72 17.02
C GLN A 242 9.70 11.79 16.30
N ASP A 243 10.37 10.64 16.20
CA ASP A 243 11.64 10.53 15.49
C ASP A 243 11.48 10.87 14.00
N TRP A 244 10.37 10.43 13.39
CA TRP A 244 10.11 10.73 11.99
C TRP A 244 9.84 12.23 11.75
N VAL A 245 9.02 12.87 12.58
CA VAL A 245 8.80 14.34 12.49
C VAL A 245 10.12 15.08 12.66
N LYS A 246 10.96 14.68 13.63
CA LYS A 246 12.28 15.27 13.85
C LYS A 246 13.17 15.15 12.60
N ALA A 247 13.25 13.96 11.99
CA ALA A 247 14.05 13.74 10.78
C ALA A 247 13.54 14.57 9.58
N LEU A 248 12.21 14.72 9.44
CA LEU A 248 11.62 15.57 8.42
C LEU A 248 11.94 17.05 8.62
N LEU A 249 11.87 17.55 9.86
CA LEU A 249 12.20 18.95 10.17
C LEU A 249 13.70 19.24 9.99
N LEU A 250 14.58 18.28 10.29
CA LEU A 250 16.01 18.39 9.96
C LEU A 250 16.23 18.49 8.45
N SER A 251 15.48 17.72 7.67
CA SER A 251 15.52 17.80 6.20
C SER A 251 14.94 19.14 5.70
N PHE A 252 13.85 19.61 6.29
CA PHE A 252 13.16 20.85 5.96
C PHE A 252 14.04 22.10 6.11
N ARG A 253 15.02 22.06 7.01
CA ARG A 253 16.03 23.13 7.13
C ARG A 253 16.75 23.40 5.80
N ASN A 254 17.11 22.35 5.07
CA ASN A 254 17.78 22.48 3.77
C ASN A 254 16.83 23.09 2.72
N TYR A 255 15.52 22.79 2.78
CA TYR A 255 14.54 23.48 1.95
C TYR A 255 14.55 24.99 2.24
N CYS A 256 14.58 25.39 3.52
CA CYS A 256 14.59 26.80 3.91
C CYS A 256 15.82 27.54 3.38
N GLU A 257 17.00 26.93 3.52
CA GLU A 257 18.27 27.46 2.99
C GLU A 257 18.22 27.65 1.47
N LEU A 258 17.72 26.64 0.73
CA LEU A 258 17.54 26.75 -0.72
C LEU A 258 16.49 27.81 -1.10
N ARG A 259 15.40 27.93 -0.34
CA ARG A 259 14.31 28.89 -0.63
C ARG A 259 14.75 30.35 -0.51
N LEU A 260 15.67 30.66 0.40
CA LEU A 260 16.24 32.01 0.51
C LEU A 260 16.97 32.42 -0.78
N THR A 261 17.66 31.47 -1.42
CA THR A 261 18.45 31.72 -2.64
C THR A 261 17.62 31.56 -3.92
N TYR A 262 16.67 30.63 -3.94
CA TYR A 262 15.87 30.26 -5.10
C TYR A 262 14.37 30.46 -4.82
N PRO A 263 13.80 31.65 -5.10
CA PRO A 263 12.41 31.94 -4.76
C PRO A 263 11.37 31.05 -5.45
N THR A 264 11.76 30.33 -6.50
CA THR A 264 10.92 29.36 -7.21
C THR A 264 10.69 28.07 -6.41
N MET A 265 11.52 27.78 -5.41
CA MET A 265 11.45 26.59 -4.55
C MET A 265 10.21 26.62 -3.63
N ARG A 266 9.06 26.21 -4.12
CA ARG A 266 7.77 26.40 -3.44
C ARG A 266 7.19 25.16 -2.77
N ALA A 267 7.77 23.99 -3.00
CA ALA A 267 7.21 22.73 -2.53
C ALA A 267 8.19 21.92 -1.67
N PHE A 268 7.68 21.35 -0.58
CA PHE A 268 8.36 20.38 0.25
C PHE A 268 7.66 19.03 0.14
N ASN A 269 8.35 18.04 -0.42
CA ASN A 269 7.87 16.67 -0.55
C ASN A 269 8.55 15.81 0.52
N PHE A 270 7.79 15.28 1.48
CA PHE A 270 8.34 14.42 2.53
C PHE A 270 8.51 12.95 2.11
N GLY A 271 8.26 12.63 0.84
CA GLY A 271 8.36 11.28 0.30
C GLY A 271 7.35 10.34 0.92
N GLY A 272 7.72 9.06 0.99
CA GLY A 272 6.95 8.01 1.66
C GLY A 272 7.24 7.90 3.15
N GLY A 273 7.11 6.69 3.69
CA GLY A 273 7.37 6.42 5.11
C GLY A 273 6.11 6.26 5.95
N MET A 274 4.96 6.74 5.48
CA MET A 274 3.69 6.62 6.21
C MET A 274 3.39 5.15 6.58
N PRO A 275 3.32 4.81 7.88
CA PRO A 275 3.23 3.41 8.31
C PRO A 275 1.82 2.86 8.20
N VAL A 276 1.72 1.53 8.12
CA VAL A 276 0.47 0.76 8.10
C VAL A 276 0.43 -0.32 9.20
N PRO A 277 -0.77 -0.76 9.64
CA PRO A 277 -0.90 -1.77 10.69
C PRO A 277 -0.65 -3.19 10.18
N TYR A 278 0.57 -3.71 10.33
CA TYR A 278 0.88 -5.13 10.10
C TYR A 278 0.58 -6.03 11.31
N SER A 279 0.18 -5.44 12.43
CA SER A 279 -0.29 -6.14 13.63
C SER A 279 -1.61 -5.52 14.13
N LEU A 280 -2.38 -6.28 14.91
CA LEU A 280 -3.67 -5.81 15.45
C LEU A 280 -3.51 -4.77 16.57
N ASP A 281 -2.39 -4.77 17.26
CA ASP A 281 -2.04 -3.80 18.32
C ASP A 281 -1.30 -2.57 17.78
N PHE A 282 -1.10 -2.46 16.46
CA PHE A 282 -0.44 -1.30 15.87
C PHE A 282 -1.21 -0.01 16.15
N GLN A 283 -0.50 1.01 16.62
CA GLN A 283 -1.05 2.34 16.85
C GLN A 283 -0.15 3.39 16.21
N PHE A 284 -0.75 4.29 15.42
CA PHE A 284 -0.09 5.49 14.92
C PHE A 284 -1.10 6.63 14.83
N ASP A 285 -0.79 7.76 15.46
CA ASP A 285 -1.66 8.93 15.41
C ASP A 285 -1.34 9.79 14.17
N TYR A 286 -2.02 9.48 13.07
CA TYR A 286 -1.90 10.21 11.81
C TYR A 286 -2.30 11.69 11.93
N GLN A 287 -3.23 12.03 12.82
CA GLN A 287 -3.66 13.42 13.00
C GLN A 287 -2.60 14.21 13.78
N ALA A 288 -2.04 13.63 14.84
CA ALA A 288 -0.93 14.22 15.57
C ALA A 288 0.30 14.40 14.66
N PHE A 289 0.62 13.40 13.83
CA PHE A 289 1.70 13.52 12.84
C PHE A 289 1.50 14.74 11.93
N ALA A 290 0.32 14.87 11.30
CA ALA A 290 0.02 15.99 10.42
C ALA A 290 0.10 17.34 11.15
N ASN A 291 -0.39 17.41 12.38
CA ASN A 291 -0.34 18.62 13.21
C ASN A 291 1.10 19.02 13.54
N GLU A 292 1.90 18.08 14.04
CA GLU A 292 3.27 18.33 14.49
C GLU A 292 4.19 18.69 13.33
N LEU A 293 4.09 17.98 12.19
CA LEU A 293 4.85 18.32 11.00
C LEU A 293 4.49 19.72 10.48
N THR A 294 3.19 20.03 10.40
CA THR A 294 2.72 21.35 9.94
C THR A 294 3.21 22.46 10.87
N ALA A 295 3.09 22.28 12.18
CA ALA A 295 3.52 23.27 13.17
C ALA A 295 5.03 23.51 13.13
N GLY A 296 5.83 22.44 13.06
CA GLY A 296 7.29 22.55 12.96
C GLY A 296 7.75 23.22 11.67
N ILE A 297 7.09 22.94 10.54
CA ILE A 297 7.34 23.63 9.26
C ILE A 297 7.04 25.12 9.40
N MET A 298 5.90 25.48 10.00
CA MET A 298 5.52 26.88 10.18
C MET A 298 6.50 27.65 11.06
N GLU A 299 6.91 27.06 12.18
CA GLU A 299 7.89 27.66 13.07
C GLU A 299 9.20 27.95 12.32
N MET A 300 9.67 26.99 11.52
CA MET A 300 10.88 27.15 10.73
C MET A 300 10.71 28.17 9.60
N CYS A 301 9.57 28.20 8.91
CA CYS A 301 9.26 29.23 7.92
C CYS A 301 9.28 30.64 8.54
N ALA A 302 8.75 30.81 9.74
CA ALA A 302 8.79 32.09 10.46
C ALA A 302 10.22 32.50 10.85
N GLN A 303 11.04 31.54 11.32
CA GLN A 303 12.44 31.79 11.66
C GLN A 303 13.28 32.22 10.45
N TYR A 304 13.02 31.64 9.29
CA TYR A 304 13.71 31.94 8.04
C TYR A 304 13.06 33.09 7.24
N GLU A 305 11.94 33.64 7.72
CA GLU A 305 11.14 34.68 7.05
C GLU A 305 10.72 34.32 5.60
N ILE A 306 10.33 33.05 5.39
CA ILE A 306 9.90 32.52 4.08
C ILE A 306 8.41 32.14 4.08
N PRO A 307 7.74 32.15 2.91
CA PRO A 307 6.37 31.67 2.81
C PRO A 307 6.27 30.17 3.09
N HIS A 308 5.09 29.74 3.52
CA HIS A 308 4.79 28.33 3.71
C HIS A 308 4.82 27.60 2.36
N PRO A 309 5.53 26.48 2.21
CA PRO A 309 5.51 25.69 0.98
C PRO A 309 4.19 24.95 0.78
N ASP A 310 3.95 24.49 -0.44
CA ASP A 310 3.06 23.34 -0.65
C ASP A 310 3.71 22.07 -0.08
N ILE A 311 2.96 21.24 0.63
CA ILE A 311 3.42 19.96 1.18
C ILE A 311 2.97 18.81 0.29
N TYR A 312 3.89 17.93 -0.08
CA TYR A 312 3.63 16.71 -0.85
C TYR A 312 3.98 15.48 0.00
N GLY A 313 3.20 14.42 -0.13
CA GLY A 313 3.51 13.10 0.42
C GLY A 313 3.29 11.98 -0.60
N GLU A 314 4.11 10.93 -0.55
CA GLU A 314 4.12 9.82 -1.49
C GLU A 314 3.66 8.51 -0.81
N PHE A 315 2.38 8.18 -0.96
CA PHE A 315 1.69 7.18 -0.14
C PHE A 315 1.53 5.83 -0.85
N GLY A 316 2.62 5.14 -1.19
CA GLY A 316 2.54 3.81 -1.81
C GLY A 316 1.92 2.77 -0.87
N ARG A 317 2.69 2.34 0.14
CA ARG A 317 2.28 1.33 1.13
C ARG A 317 0.98 1.71 1.86
N TYR A 318 0.83 2.97 2.26
CA TYR A 318 -0.35 3.46 2.97
C TYR A 318 -1.65 3.33 2.16
N THR A 319 -1.59 3.48 0.84
CA THR A 319 -2.73 3.27 -0.07
C THR A 319 -2.99 1.79 -0.31
N ALA A 320 -1.92 1.02 -0.61
CA ALA A 320 -2.05 -0.30 -1.22
C ALA A 320 -2.11 -1.46 -0.21
N ALA A 321 -1.54 -1.32 0.99
CA ALA A 321 -1.41 -2.48 1.89
C ALA A 321 -2.77 -3.09 2.26
N ALA A 322 -3.73 -2.28 2.72
CA ALA A 322 -5.05 -2.75 3.11
C ALA A 322 -5.98 -3.09 1.92
N TYR A 323 -5.56 -2.80 0.68
CA TYR A 323 -6.31 -3.18 -0.51
C TYR A 323 -6.29 -4.70 -0.73
N GLY A 324 -5.14 -5.34 -0.49
CA GLY A 324 -4.96 -6.78 -0.73
C GLY A 324 -5.06 -7.63 0.53
N PHE A 325 -5.72 -8.79 0.40
CA PHE A 325 -5.65 -9.89 1.35
C PHE A 325 -5.81 -11.25 0.66
N ASP A 326 -5.24 -12.28 1.27
CA ASP A 326 -5.23 -13.64 0.75
C ASP A 326 -6.04 -14.57 1.64
N LEU A 327 -6.82 -15.47 1.03
CA LEU A 327 -7.55 -16.52 1.72
C LEU A 327 -6.94 -17.88 1.40
N TYR A 328 -6.60 -18.62 2.45
CA TYR A 328 -6.03 -19.95 2.33
C TYR A 328 -6.77 -20.96 3.18
N LYS A 329 -6.96 -22.17 2.66
CA LYS A 329 -7.50 -23.30 3.40
C LYS A 329 -6.38 -24.14 3.96
N VAL A 330 -6.50 -24.54 5.21
CA VAL A 330 -5.63 -25.54 5.84
C VAL A 330 -6.01 -26.92 5.30
N GLU A 331 -5.12 -27.54 4.53
CA GLU A 331 -5.34 -28.87 3.95
C GLU A 331 -4.80 -29.99 4.82
N LEU A 332 -3.77 -29.71 5.62
CA LEU A 332 -3.11 -30.73 6.41
C LEU A 332 -2.66 -30.20 7.76
N VAL A 333 -3.03 -30.93 8.81
CA VAL A 333 -2.53 -30.72 10.16
C VAL A 333 -1.57 -31.86 10.49
N LYS A 334 -0.31 -31.54 10.85
CA LYS A 334 0.64 -32.53 11.37
C LYS A 334 1.04 -32.17 12.80
N SER A 335 0.88 -33.10 13.71
CA SER A 335 1.41 -32.96 15.06
C SER A 335 2.94 -33.11 15.04
N SER A 336 3.65 -32.23 15.75
CA SER A 336 5.08 -32.44 16.00
C SER A 336 5.27 -33.52 17.06
N HIS A 337 6.12 -34.51 16.80
CA HIS A 337 6.42 -35.56 17.78
C HIS A 337 7.29 -35.08 18.95
N LYS A 338 7.81 -33.84 18.90
CA LYS A 338 8.80 -33.30 19.85
C LYS A 338 8.44 -31.92 20.42
N SER A 339 7.29 -31.36 20.06
CA SER A 339 6.87 -30.00 20.45
C SER A 339 5.35 -29.93 20.54
N ASP A 340 4.83 -29.04 21.39
CA ASP A 340 3.39 -28.74 21.49
C ASP A 340 2.86 -27.95 20.26
N VAL A 341 3.77 -27.55 19.35
CA VAL A 341 3.45 -26.84 18.11
C VAL A 341 3.02 -27.83 17.01
N SER A 342 1.95 -27.48 16.28
CA SER A 342 1.48 -28.26 15.13
C SER A 342 1.78 -27.55 13.81
N TRP A 343 1.96 -28.32 12.73
CA TRP A 343 2.07 -27.78 11.38
C TRP A 343 0.68 -27.65 10.76
N TYR A 344 0.33 -26.45 10.29
CA TYR A 344 -0.84 -26.23 9.44
C TYR A 344 -0.32 -25.89 8.05
N VAL A 345 -0.59 -26.79 7.10
CA VAL A 345 -0.19 -26.62 5.70
C VAL A 345 -1.36 -26.02 4.93
N ILE A 346 -1.15 -24.85 4.35
CA ILE A 346 -2.17 -24.18 3.54
C ILE A 346 -2.15 -24.66 2.09
N ASN A 347 -3.26 -24.49 1.37
CA ASN A 347 -3.35 -24.73 -0.07
C ASN A 347 -2.73 -23.61 -0.93
N GLY A 348 -1.50 -23.21 -0.65
CA GLY A 348 -0.80 -22.16 -1.37
C GLY A 348 0.70 -22.16 -1.09
N SER A 349 1.39 -21.10 -1.52
CA SER A 349 2.82 -20.89 -1.29
C SER A 349 3.01 -19.55 -0.58
N LEU A 350 3.49 -19.58 0.66
CA LEU A 350 3.80 -18.36 1.40
C LEU A 350 5.03 -17.68 0.80
N MET A 351 6.02 -18.46 0.35
CA MET A 351 7.21 -17.91 -0.28
C MET A 351 6.90 -17.17 -1.59
N SER A 352 5.91 -17.66 -2.35
CA SER A 352 5.53 -17.02 -3.63
C SER A 352 4.53 -15.89 -3.45
N SER A 353 3.55 -16.02 -2.55
CA SER A 353 2.53 -14.98 -2.34
C SER A 353 2.96 -13.92 -1.32
N LEU A 354 3.89 -14.21 -0.41
CA LEU A 354 4.34 -13.30 0.65
C LEU A 354 5.88 -13.19 0.68
N PRO A 355 6.52 -12.75 -0.43
CA PRO A 355 7.97 -12.71 -0.53
C PRO A 355 8.63 -11.87 0.56
N ASP A 356 7.96 -10.83 1.09
CA ASP A 356 8.52 -10.02 2.19
C ASP A 356 8.63 -10.81 3.51
N THR A 357 7.75 -11.78 3.77
CA THR A 357 7.90 -12.65 4.95
C THR A 357 9.16 -13.51 4.82
N TRP A 358 9.42 -14.06 3.63
CA TRP A 358 10.61 -14.86 3.37
C TRP A 358 11.90 -14.01 3.37
N ALA A 359 11.90 -12.88 2.66
CA ALA A 359 13.10 -12.07 2.45
C ALA A 359 13.42 -11.11 3.61
N LEU A 360 12.40 -10.54 4.25
CA LEU A 360 12.53 -9.45 5.22
C LEU A 360 11.97 -9.80 6.61
N LYS A 361 11.39 -11.00 6.78
CA LYS A 361 10.62 -11.37 7.99
C LYS A 361 9.47 -10.41 8.29
N GLN A 362 8.88 -9.83 7.23
CA GLN A 362 7.70 -9.00 7.37
C GLN A 362 6.55 -9.81 7.94
N GLN A 363 5.93 -9.27 8.99
CA GLN A 363 4.73 -9.84 9.58
C GLN A 363 3.48 -9.32 8.84
N PHE A 364 2.44 -10.15 8.80
CA PHE A 364 1.11 -9.85 8.34
C PHE A 364 0.09 -10.24 9.40
N ILE A 365 -1.12 -9.69 9.30
CA ILE A 365 -2.22 -10.09 10.18
C ILE A 365 -2.77 -11.41 9.65
N ILE A 366 -2.70 -12.46 10.46
CA ILE A 366 -3.25 -13.78 10.13
C ILE A 366 -4.40 -14.08 11.10
N LEU A 367 -5.58 -14.34 10.55
CA LEU A 367 -6.78 -14.65 11.34
C LEU A 367 -7.56 -15.82 10.74
N PRO A 368 -8.19 -16.66 11.57
CA PRO A 368 -9.14 -17.64 11.07
C PRO A 368 -10.41 -16.92 10.58
N LEU A 369 -11.11 -17.50 9.60
CA LEU A 369 -12.39 -16.94 9.18
C LEU A 369 -13.56 -17.33 10.11
N THR A 370 -13.37 -18.40 10.88
CA THR A 370 -14.36 -19.03 11.78
C THR A 370 -13.68 -19.55 13.05
N HIS A 371 -14.41 -20.24 13.92
CA HIS A 371 -13.84 -20.96 15.08
C HIS A 371 -13.16 -20.05 16.13
N PHE A 372 -13.60 -18.81 16.28
CA PHE A 372 -13.03 -17.89 17.27
C PHE A 372 -13.30 -18.31 18.73
N ASP A 373 -14.33 -19.13 18.92
CA ASP A 373 -14.73 -19.75 20.18
C ASP A 373 -13.95 -21.02 20.54
N ARG A 374 -13.09 -21.52 19.64
CA ARG A 374 -12.31 -22.74 19.86
C ARG A 374 -11.02 -22.47 20.63
N PRO A 375 -10.49 -23.47 21.37
CA PRO A 375 -9.16 -23.39 21.98
C PRO A 375 -8.10 -23.01 20.95
N VAL A 376 -7.14 -22.18 21.34
CA VAL A 376 -6.00 -21.84 20.48
C VAL A 376 -4.80 -22.73 20.76
N ARG A 377 -3.99 -22.93 19.73
CA ARG A 377 -2.70 -23.61 19.83
C ARG A 377 -1.63 -22.88 19.03
N LYS A 378 -0.37 -23.12 19.39
CA LYS A 378 0.77 -22.69 18.56
C LYS A 378 0.83 -23.52 17.28
N VAL A 379 1.03 -22.83 16.16
CA VAL A 379 1.06 -23.40 14.83
C VAL A 379 2.24 -22.88 14.04
N TRP A 380 3.00 -23.78 13.42
CA TRP A 380 3.87 -23.43 12.29
C TRP A 380 3.04 -23.47 11.02
N LEU A 381 2.86 -22.30 10.40
CA LEU A 381 2.10 -22.16 9.17
C LEU A 381 3.05 -22.33 7.98
N SER A 382 2.75 -23.27 7.08
CA SER A 382 3.58 -23.54 5.91
C SER A 382 2.76 -23.58 4.62
N GLY A 383 3.39 -23.28 3.50
CA GLY A 383 2.84 -23.55 2.17
C GLY A 383 3.02 -25.02 1.76
N MET A 384 2.59 -25.34 0.53
CA MET A 384 2.63 -26.67 -0.07
C MET A 384 3.97 -27.01 -0.74
N THR A 385 4.89 -26.06 -0.85
CA THR A 385 6.15 -26.34 -1.55
C THR A 385 6.96 -27.38 -0.78
N CYS A 386 7.91 -28.03 -1.48
CA CYS A 386 8.86 -28.92 -0.83
C CYS A 386 10.03 -28.17 -0.17
N ASP A 387 10.04 -26.84 -0.23
CA ASP A 387 11.10 -26.01 0.32
C ASP A 387 10.89 -25.76 1.81
N SER A 388 11.96 -25.84 2.59
CA SER A 388 11.91 -25.58 4.03
C SER A 388 11.68 -24.11 4.38
N ASP A 389 11.90 -23.19 3.44
CA ASP A 389 11.72 -21.76 3.63
C ASP A 389 10.26 -21.29 3.43
N ASP A 390 9.38 -22.16 2.91
CA ASP A 390 7.96 -21.88 2.70
C ASP A 390 7.15 -22.01 4.00
N VAL A 391 7.62 -21.29 5.01
CA VAL A 391 7.10 -21.24 6.37
C VAL A 391 6.98 -19.78 6.77
N TYR A 392 5.82 -19.42 7.31
CA TYR A 392 5.59 -18.06 7.81
C TYR A 392 6.56 -17.74 8.94
N LYS A 393 7.30 -16.64 8.81
CA LYS A 393 8.23 -16.16 9.84
C LYS A 393 7.51 -15.15 10.72
N SER A 394 6.95 -15.64 11.83
CA SER A 394 6.20 -14.75 12.73
C SER A 394 7.10 -13.78 13.49
N GLY A 395 8.42 -13.97 13.52
CA GLY A 395 9.34 -13.09 14.23
C GLY A 395 9.27 -13.21 15.77
N GLU A 396 8.42 -14.09 16.30
CA GLU A 396 8.42 -14.50 17.71
C GLU A 396 9.47 -15.62 17.94
N GLU A 397 9.74 -15.96 19.21
CA GLU A 397 10.82 -16.88 19.64
C GLU A 397 10.78 -18.27 18.94
N ASP A 398 9.61 -18.70 18.45
CA ASP A 398 9.38 -19.98 17.76
C ASP A 398 8.94 -19.85 16.29
N ASP A 399 8.85 -18.63 15.73
CA ASP A 399 8.21 -18.34 14.42
C ASP A 399 6.78 -18.92 14.27
N ALA A 400 6.10 -19.24 15.37
CA ALA A 400 4.76 -19.79 15.38
C ALA A 400 3.69 -18.68 15.41
N VAL A 401 2.49 -19.00 14.93
CA VAL A 401 1.27 -18.21 15.06
C VAL A 401 0.26 -18.93 15.94
N MET A 402 -0.66 -18.19 16.56
CA MET A 402 -1.77 -18.77 17.30
C MET A 402 -2.96 -18.94 16.37
N LEU A 403 -3.48 -20.16 16.24
CA LEU A 403 -4.66 -20.48 15.44
C LEU A 403 -5.61 -21.42 16.22
N PRO A 404 -6.90 -21.46 15.86
CA PRO A 404 -7.84 -22.41 16.43
C PRO A 404 -7.36 -23.85 16.28
N GLU A 405 -7.52 -24.65 17.33
CA GLU A 405 -7.32 -26.09 17.26
C GLU A 405 -8.38 -26.73 16.35
N LEU A 406 -7.94 -27.62 15.46
CA LEU A 406 -8.79 -28.36 14.54
C LEU A 406 -8.88 -29.83 14.94
N HIS A 407 -10.10 -30.36 14.90
CA HIS A 407 -10.35 -31.79 15.01
C HIS A 407 -10.28 -32.48 13.64
N PRO A 408 -10.03 -33.80 13.59
CA PRO A 408 -10.00 -34.55 12.32
C PRO A 408 -11.30 -34.36 11.52
N GLY A 409 -11.16 -33.95 10.25
CA GLY A 409 -12.28 -33.69 9.34
C GLY A 409 -12.86 -32.27 9.41
N GLU A 410 -12.41 -31.41 10.33
CA GLU A 410 -12.77 -29.99 10.32
C GLU A 410 -11.94 -29.22 9.28
N HIS A 411 -12.53 -28.16 8.74
CA HIS A 411 -11.88 -27.27 7.79
C HIS A 411 -11.66 -25.91 8.41
N LEU A 412 -10.51 -25.31 8.13
CA LEU A 412 -10.18 -23.95 8.51
C LEU A 412 -9.72 -23.18 7.28
N THR A 413 -10.37 -22.07 7.00
CA THR A 413 -9.81 -21.03 6.14
C THR A 413 -9.23 -19.95 7.03
N ILE A 414 -8.06 -19.46 6.66
CA ILE A 414 -7.40 -18.31 7.25
C ILE A 414 -7.34 -17.18 6.23
N GLY A 415 -7.40 -15.94 6.72
CA GLY A 415 -7.09 -14.75 5.96
C GLY A 415 -5.71 -14.21 6.36
N VAL A 416 -4.92 -13.81 5.37
CA VAL A 416 -3.67 -13.05 5.54
C VAL A 416 -3.92 -11.65 4.98
N PHE A 417 -3.86 -10.64 5.83
CA PHE A 417 -4.23 -9.26 5.48
C PHE A 417 -3.02 -8.35 5.38
N MET A 418 -3.22 -7.22 4.69
CA MET A 418 -2.22 -6.19 4.45
C MET A 418 -1.21 -6.55 3.35
N THR A 419 -1.61 -7.42 2.42
CA THR A 419 -0.74 -8.02 1.39
C THR A 419 -0.72 -7.21 0.10
N GLY A 420 -1.59 -6.21 -0.07
CA GLY A 420 -1.70 -5.47 -1.33
C GLY A 420 -0.53 -4.52 -1.67
N ALA A 421 0.49 -4.42 -0.81
CA ALA A 421 1.69 -3.64 -1.10
C ALA A 421 2.90 -4.56 -1.25
N TYR A 422 3.62 -4.39 -2.37
CA TYR A 422 4.87 -5.04 -2.77
C TYR A 422 4.79 -6.53 -3.12
N GLN A 423 3.88 -7.32 -2.53
CA GLN A 423 3.95 -8.77 -2.62
C GLN A 423 3.96 -9.25 -4.07
N ASP A 424 2.95 -8.89 -4.86
CA ASP A 424 2.85 -9.34 -6.26
C ASP A 424 3.86 -8.67 -7.18
N MET A 425 4.25 -7.44 -6.83
CA MET A 425 5.28 -6.71 -7.59
C MET A 425 6.66 -7.32 -7.41
N LEU A 426 6.91 -8.03 -6.31
CA LEU A 426 8.15 -8.74 -6.02
C LEU A 426 8.10 -10.20 -6.50
N SER A 427 6.95 -10.87 -6.38
CA SER A 427 6.77 -12.26 -6.83
C SER A 427 6.55 -12.39 -8.35
N GLY A 428 6.04 -11.32 -8.98
CA GLY A 428 5.62 -11.28 -10.38
C GLY A 428 4.19 -11.79 -10.55
N ILE A 429 3.48 -11.28 -11.55
CA ILE A 429 2.10 -11.69 -11.89
C ILE A 429 2.10 -12.46 -13.20
N GLY A 430 1.36 -13.57 -13.27
CA GLY A 430 1.24 -14.39 -14.47
C GLY A 430 2.54 -15.11 -14.86
N GLY A 431 3.51 -15.17 -13.95
CA GLY A 431 4.81 -15.80 -14.13
C GLY A 431 4.80 -17.29 -13.78
N VAL A 432 5.97 -17.92 -13.73
CA VAL A 432 6.09 -19.30 -13.25
C VAL A 432 6.72 -19.28 -11.87
N HIS A 433 5.99 -19.76 -10.88
CA HIS A 433 6.39 -19.69 -9.48
C HIS A 433 7.10 -20.96 -9.01
N HIS A 434 7.66 -20.89 -7.80
CA HIS A 434 8.41 -21.97 -7.19
C HIS A 434 7.56 -23.26 -7.11
N CYS A 435 8.19 -24.42 -7.33
CA CYS A 435 7.54 -25.73 -7.42
C CYS A 435 6.43 -25.87 -8.48
N LEU A 436 6.29 -24.92 -9.43
CA LEU A 436 5.18 -24.90 -10.39
C LEU A 436 3.80 -24.92 -9.71
N LEU A 437 3.71 -24.38 -8.49
CA LEU A 437 2.43 -24.14 -7.86
C LEU A 437 1.72 -23.03 -8.64
N PRO A 438 0.43 -23.22 -8.98
CA PRO A 438 -0.30 -22.23 -9.74
C PRO A 438 -0.51 -20.97 -8.90
N GLU A 439 -0.47 -19.83 -9.56
CA GLU A 439 -0.92 -18.56 -8.98
C GLU A 439 -2.39 -18.69 -8.54
N PRO A 440 -2.78 -18.14 -7.37
CA PRO A 440 -4.16 -18.07 -6.93
C PRO A 440 -5.07 -17.38 -7.95
N SER A 441 -6.38 -17.50 -7.75
CA SER A 441 -7.30 -16.64 -8.50
C SER A 441 -7.34 -15.27 -7.84
N GLU A 442 -7.43 -14.23 -8.66
CA GLU A 442 -7.50 -12.85 -8.20
C GLU A 442 -8.94 -12.34 -8.36
N LEU A 443 -9.51 -11.85 -7.25
CA LEU A 443 -10.84 -11.29 -7.18
C LEU A 443 -10.78 -9.81 -6.78
N VAL A 444 -11.22 -8.93 -7.67
CA VAL A 444 -11.37 -7.51 -7.36
C VAL A 444 -12.81 -7.21 -6.94
N ILE A 445 -12.96 -6.52 -5.81
CA ILE A 445 -14.22 -6.04 -5.26
C ILE A 445 -14.27 -4.52 -5.41
N GLU A 446 -15.24 -4.02 -6.16
CA GLU A 446 -15.47 -2.59 -6.39
C GLU A 446 -16.83 -2.16 -5.84
N GLU A 447 -16.97 -0.91 -5.40
CA GLU A 447 -18.29 -0.36 -5.06
C GLU A 447 -18.84 0.39 -6.28
N SER A 448 -20.04 0.00 -6.72
CA SER A 448 -20.72 0.63 -7.84
C SER A 448 -21.05 2.09 -7.50
N PRO A 449 -20.55 3.08 -8.26
CA PRO A 449 -20.83 4.49 -7.98
C PRO A 449 -22.31 4.86 -8.16
N VAL A 450 -23.07 4.04 -8.88
CA VAL A 450 -24.51 4.26 -9.14
C VAL A 450 -25.38 3.68 -8.03
N THR A 451 -25.09 2.45 -7.60
CA THR A 451 -25.98 1.71 -6.69
C THR A 451 -25.45 1.62 -5.25
N GLY A 452 -24.15 1.80 -5.04
CA GLY A 452 -23.48 1.52 -3.77
C GLY A 452 -23.42 0.03 -3.41
N ALA A 453 -23.73 -0.86 -4.36
CA ALA A 453 -23.55 -2.31 -4.20
C ALA A 453 -22.11 -2.71 -4.55
N TYR A 454 -21.64 -3.82 -3.98
CA TYR A 454 -20.35 -4.39 -4.37
C TYR A 454 -20.48 -5.21 -5.65
N GLU A 455 -19.55 -4.97 -6.57
CA GLU A 455 -19.35 -5.72 -7.81
C GLU A 455 -18.07 -6.56 -7.67
N TYR A 456 -18.16 -7.83 -8.06
CA TYR A 456 -17.10 -8.84 -7.89
C TYR A 456 -16.58 -9.26 -9.27
N ARG A 457 -15.30 -9.06 -9.54
CA ARG A 457 -14.68 -9.38 -10.83
C ARG A 457 -13.45 -10.26 -10.62
N CYS A 458 -13.49 -11.48 -11.14
CA CYS A 458 -12.29 -12.31 -11.29
C CYS A 458 -11.43 -11.70 -12.41
N THR A 459 -10.29 -11.12 -12.05
CA THR A 459 -9.36 -10.46 -12.98
C THR A 459 -8.35 -11.44 -13.56
N ALA A 460 -7.96 -12.45 -12.77
CA ALA A 460 -7.11 -13.55 -13.20
C ALA A 460 -7.64 -14.88 -12.62
N PRO A 461 -7.99 -15.87 -13.45
CA PRO A 461 -8.26 -17.22 -12.96
C PRO A 461 -6.93 -17.90 -12.57
N SER A 462 -7.00 -18.88 -11.67
CA SER A 462 -5.83 -19.65 -11.26
C SER A 462 -5.05 -20.20 -12.46
N GLN A 463 -3.72 -20.14 -12.36
CA GLN A 463 -2.85 -20.41 -13.50
C GLN A 463 -2.94 -21.87 -13.97
N SER A 464 -3.15 -22.06 -15.27
CA SER A 464 -3.21 -23.39 -15.87
C SER A 464 -1.82 -23.97 -16.15
N LEU A 465 -1.70 -25.31 -16.13
CA LEU A 465 -0.50 -26.02 -16.59
C LEU A 465 -0.11 -25.61 -18.01
N LYS A 466 -1.09 -25.37 -18.90
CA LYS A 466 -0.84 -24.93 -20.27
C LYS A 466 -0.16 -23.56 -20.32
N THR A 467 -0.59 -22.62 -19.47
CA THR A 467 0.02 -21.29 -19.34
C THR A 467 1.47 -21.42 -18.85
N MET A 468 1.70 -22.12 -17.74
CA MET A 468 3.05 -22.33 -17.19
C MET A 468 3.98 -23.03 -18.20
N ALA A 469 3.52 -24.12 -18.82
CA ALA A 469 4.28 -24.86 -19.81
C ALA A 469 4.63 -23.97 -21.02
N SER A 470 3.72 -23.09 -21.45
CA SER A 470 3.99 -22.14 -22.53
C SER A 470 5.08 -21.13 -22.15
N LEU A 471 5.02 -20.57 -20.94
CA LEU A 471 6.04 -19.63 -20.45
C LEU A 471 7.42 -20.27 -20.35
N LEU A 472 7.49 -21.57 -20.02
CA LEU A 472 8.71 -22.35 -19.94
C LEU A 472 9.20 -22.89 -21.31
N GLY A 473 8.51 -22.58 -22.41
CA GLY A 473 8.92 -22.98 -23.76
C GLY A 473 8.51 -24.40 -24.17
N TYR A 474 7.60 -25.07 -23.45
CA TYR A 474 7.09 -26.41 -23.78
C TYR A 474 6.06 -26.41 -24.93
N HIS A 475 6.09 -25.43 -25.83
CA HIS A 475 5.10 -25.26 -26.91
C HIS A 475 4.89 -26.53 -27.77
N LYS A 476 5.97 -27.29 -28.01
CA LYS A 476 5.92 -28.54 -28.80
C LYS A 476 5.20 -29.69 -28.07
N TYR A 477 5.09 -29.62 -26.74
CA TYR A 477 4.48 -30.64 -25.89
C TYR A 477 3.05 -30.29 -25.50
N LEU A 478 2.59 -29.05 -25.72
CA LEU A 478 1.21 -28.65 -25.41
C LEU A 478 0.15 -29.54 -26.07
N PRO A 479 0.30 -30.03 -27.31
CA PRO A 479 -0.66 -30.97 -27.90
C PRO A 479 -0.73 -32.33 -27.19
N LEU A 480 0.27 -32.68 -26.39
CA LEU A 480 0.32 -33.92 -25.61
C LEU A 480 -0.36 -33.78 -24.24
N LEU A 481 -0.74 -32.57 -23.83
CA LEU A 481 -1.55 -32.36 -22.64
C LEU A 481 -2.96 -32.86 -22.93
N GLU A 482 -3.22 -34.15 -22.67
CA GLU A 482 -4.59 -34.65 -22.55
C GLU A 482 -5.23 -33.97 -21.33
N GLU A 483 -6.41 -33.36 -21.50
CA GLU A 483 -7.17 -32.64 -20.44
C GLU A 483 -7.72 -33.58 -19.35
N LYS A 484 -6.87 -34.40 -18.73
CA LYS A 484 -7.18 -35.12 -17.49
C LYS A 484 -6.57 -34.41 -16.28
N VAL A 485 -6.52 -33.08 -16.31
CA VAL A 485 -6.19 -32.29 -15.13
C VAL A 485 -7.50 -31.87 -14.49
N HIS A 486 -7.80 -32.43 -13.32
CA HIS A 486 -8.86 -31.90 -12.46
C HIS A 486 -8.43 -30.52 -11.96
N VAL A 487 -8.79 -29.48 -12.71
CA VAL A 487 -8.78 -28.11 -12.20
C VAL A 487 -10.06 -27.95 -11.38
N ALA A 488 -9.95 -27.47 -10.14
CA ALA A 488 -11.13 -27.18 -9.33
C ALA A 488 -12.04 -26.20 -10.10
N PRO A 489 -13.37 -26.45 -10.15
CA PRO A 489 -14.28 -25.55 -10.86
C PRO A 489 -14.24 -24.16 -10.23
N GLN A 490 -13.90 -23.16 -11.04
CA GLN A 490 -13.94 -21.74 -10.69
C GLN A 490 -15.34 -21.20 -10.95
N PRO A 491 -15.91 -20.35 -10.07
CA PRO A 491 -17.17 -19.69 -10.38
C PRO A 491 -16.96 -18.71 -11.54
N THR A 492 -17.75 -18.86 -12.59
CA THR A 492 -17.88 -17.84 -13.62
C THR A 492 -18.56 -16.62 -13.01
N THR A 493 -18.03 -15.43 -13.30
CA THR A 493 -18.54 -14.10 -12.95
C THR A 493 -20.06 -14.07 -12.72
N VAL A 494 -20.47 -14.00 -11.45
CA VAL A 494 -21.85 -13.69 -11.07
C VAL A 494 -21.91 -12.21 -10.76
N ASN A 495 -22.61 -11.45 -11.60
CA ASN A 495 -23.11 -10.12 -11.23
C ASN A 495 -24.17 -10.32 -10.14
N SER A 496 -23.74 -10.57 -8.90
CA SER A 496 -24.65 -10.58 -7.76
C SER A 496 -24.88 -9.12 -7.37
N GLY A 497 -25.88 -8.49 -7.99
CA GLY A 497 -26.35 -7.15 -7.61
C GLY A 497 -26.97 -7.17 -6.21
N LYS A 498 -26.16 -7.42 -5.18
CA LYS A 498 -26.60 -7.44 -3.78
C LYS A 498 -26.44 -6.04 -3.20
N THR A 499 -27.56 -5.37 -3.00
CA THR A 499 -27.64 -4.07 -2.33
C THR A 499 -27.35 -4.20 -0.84
N ARG A 500 -26.82 -3.11 -0.27
CA ARG A 500 -26.47 -2.90 1.14
C ARG A 500 -27.61 -3.14 2.16
N GLU A 501 -28.82 -3.42 1.71
CA GLU A 501 -30.03 -3.46 2.57
C GLU A 501 -30.16 -4.74 3.40
N ASN A 502 -29.47 -5.83 3.05
CA ASN A 502 -29.62 -7.11 3.76
C ASN A 502 -28.72 -7.29 5.01
N SER A 503 -27.88 -6.30 5.36
CA SER A 503 -27.02 -6.36 6.56
C SER A 503 -27.40 -5.37 7.68
N ILE A 504 -28.52 -4.66 7.57
CA ILE A 504 -28.87 -3.62 8.55
C ILE A 504 -29.86 -4.15 9.60
N PHE A 505 -29.32 -4.63 10.71
CA PHE A 505 -29.94 -4.36 12.02
C PHE A 505 -28.92 -3.72 12.96
N SER A 506 -29.19 -2.45 13.30
CA SER A 506 -28.60 -1.63 14.39
C SER A 506 -27.44 -0.65 14.12
N PHE A 507 -27.49 0.17 13.05
CA PHE A 507 -26.74 1.45 13.04
C PHE A 507 -27.55 2.66 12.52
N GLY A 508 -28.86 2.66 12.75
CA GLY A 508 -29.81 3.67 12.26
C GLY A 508 -29.74 5.09 12.87
N LYS A 509 -28.64 5.52 13.51
CA LYS A 509 -28.56 6.87 14.12
C LYS A 509 -27.48 7.81 13.57
N LEU A 510 -26.45 7.33 12.85
CA LEU A 510 -25.41 8.20 12.30
C LEU A 510 -25.70 8.74 10.89
N GLN A 511 -26.42 8.00 10.02
CA GLN A 511 -26.76 8.50 8.68
C GLN A 511 -27.84 9.61 8.69
N LYS A 512 -28.74 9.64 9.69
CA LYS A 512 -29.72 10.73 9.85
C LYS A 512 -29.08 12.06 10.30
N ALA A 513 -27.94 12.02 10.99
CA ALA A 513 -27.21 13.22 11.38
C ALA A 513 -26.50 13.88 10.17
N ARG A 514 -25.93 13.07 9.27
CA ARG A 514 -25.22 13.58 8.07
C ARG A 514 -26.17 14.27 7.08
N ARG A 515 -27.40 13.75 6.90
CA ARG A 515 -28.43 14.40 6.05
C ARG A 515 -28.99 15.70 6.65
N ARG A 516 -29.12 15.80 7.98
CA ARG A 516 -29.59 17.03 8.65
C ARG A 516 -28.56 18.17 8.62
N VAL A 517 -27.26 17.85 8.70
CA VAL A 517 -26.20 18.88 8.62
C VAL A 517 -26.10 19.45 7.20
N LEU A 518 -26.22 18.60 6.16
CA LEU A 518 -26.21 19.08 4.77
C LEU A 518 -27.46 19.88 4.39
N SER A 519 -28.65 19.56 4.94
CA SER A 519 -29.85 20.38 4.69
C SER A 519 -29.84 21.72 5.44
N LEU A 520 -29.17 21.81 6.59
CA LEU A 520 -29.03 23.05 7.35
C LEU A 520 -28.02 24.02 6.73
N VAL A 521 -26.96 23.51 6.10
CA VAL A 521 -25.98 24.34 5.37
C VAL A 521 -26.57 24.88 4.06
N ALA A 522 -27.33 24.06 3.32
CA ALA A 522 -27.95 24.46 2.06
C ALA A 522 -29.04 25.56 2.22
N ASN A 523 -29.76 25.58 3.34
CA ASN A 523 -30.79 26.59 3.61
C ASN A 523 -30.25 27.91 4.19
N SER A 524 -28.95 28.00 4.51
CA SER A 524 -28.30 29.25 4.97
C SER A 524 -27.66 30.08 3.85
N LEU A 525 -27.64 29.55 2.62
CA LEU A 525 -27.05 30.21 1.44
C LEU A 525 -28.10 30.71 0.43
N LEU A 526 -29.40 30.66 0.79
CA LEU A 526 -30.51 31.07 -0.06
C LEU A 526 -31.52 32.01 0.63
N ASN A 527 -31.13 32.70 1.70
CA ASN A 527 -31.88 33.82 2.28
C ASN A 527 -30.95 34.99 2.59
#